data_AF-V9H9F4-F1
#
_entry.id   AF-V9H9F4-F1
#
_cell.length_a   1.000
_cell.length_b   1.000
_cell.length_c   1.000
_cell.angle_alpha   90.00
_cell.angle_beta   90.00
_cell.angle_gamma   90.00
#
_symmetry.space_group_name_H-M   'P 1'
#
loop_
_entity.id
_entity.type
_entity.pdbx_description
1 polymer ?
#
loop_
_entity_poly.entity_id
_entity_poly.type
_entity_poly.pdbx_seq_one_letter_code
_entity_poly.pdbx_strand_id
1 'polypeptide(L)'
;MQLQLTEIMNYVQSILPLIRANIVILTAIILVLLIWILKSQIVRQNRRFLLDLKKEWKQQNQQVTQSSVIAPTSSGSLKSSLLEQKILVYQTLVNLKNEMITEQQSLSENGLTAKRYYHYFKEFRDIVIHSRFYLASETEFTFSQMMQDSAPQLLKIKHLENEFAEQATLPSTDRYALEKLIEQETVVLETFHQNSRVQMIHFLDMIDDDAAKLRTELNF
;
A
#
# COMPACT_ATOMS: atom_id res chain seq x y z
N MET A 1 -35.54 -61.03 -23.45
CA MET A 1 -35.37 -59.98 -22.42
C MET A 1 -33.91 -59.76 -22.04
N GLN A 2 -33.13 -60.80 -21.69
CA GLN A 2 -31.70 -60.63 -21.36
C GLN A 2 -30.87 -60.05 -22.51
N LEU A 3 -31.08 -60.50 -23.75
CA LEU A 3 -30.32 -60.02 -24.92
C LEU A 3 -30.50 -58.52 -25.21
N GLN A 4 -31.74 -58.02 -25.11
CA GLN A 4 -32.05 -56.60 -25.30
C GLN A 4 -31.42 -55.72 -24.21
N LEU A 5 -31.29 -56.24 -22.98
CA LEU A 5 -30.71 -55.52 -21.86
C LEU A 5 -29.18 -55.37 -22.04
N THR A 6 -28.54 -56.37 -22.62
CA THR A 6 -27.10 -56.35 -22.94
C THR A 6 -26.77 -55.35 -24.06
N GLU A 7 -27.60 -55.30 -25.12
CA GLU A 7 -27.44 -54.31 -26.20
C GLU A 7 -27.64 -52.87 -25.71
N ILE A 8 -28.66 -52.63 -24.87
CA ILE A 8 -28.89 -51.32 -24.23
C ILE A 8 -27.71 -50.95 -23.33
N MET A 9 -27.17 -51.89 -22.54
CA MET A 9 -26.02 -51.62 -21.70
C MET A 9 -24.76 -51.25 -22.49
N ASN A 10 -24.49 -51.95 -23.59
CA ASN A 10 -23.34 -51.64 -24.45
C ASN A 10 -23.49 -50.27 -25.12
N TYR A 11 -24.70 -49.93 -25.56
CA TYR A 11 -25.02 -48.61 -26.09
C TYR A 11 -24.83 -47.50 -25.05
N VAL A 12 -25.34 -47.69 -23.83
CA VAL A 12 -25.16 -46.75 -22.72
C VAL A 12 -23.67 -46.59 -22.35
N GLN A 13 -22.90 -47.69 -22.30
CA GLN A 13 -21.46 -47.65 -22.05
C GLN A 13 -20.70 -46.90 -23.14
N SER A 14 -21.11 -47.02 -24.41
CA SER A 14 -20.48 -46.28 -25.51
C SER A 14 -20.73 -44.76 -25.45
N ILE A 15 -21.85 -44.33 -24.87
CA ILE A 15 -22.25 -42.90 -24.77
C ILE A 15 -21.82 -42.27 -23.44
N LEU A 16 -21.56 -43.09 -22.41
CA LEU A 16 -21.18 -42.64 -21.07
C LEU A 16 -19.94 -41.69 -21.04
N PRO A 17 -18.88 -41.90 -21.84
CA PRO A 17 -17.74 -40.97 -21.89
C PRO A 17 -18.14 -39.59 -22.44
N LEU A 18 -19.02 -39.55 -23.45
CA LEU A 18 -19.53 -38.32 -24.04
C LEU A 18 -20.38 -37.54 -23.03
N ILE A 19 -21.23 -38.24 -22.27
CA ILE A 19 -22.03 -37.64 -21.19
C ILE A 19 -21.12 -37.06 -20.10
N ARG A 20 -20.08 -37.79 -19.67
CA ARG A 20 -19.11 -37.30 -18.67
C ARG A 20 -18.36 -36.06 -19.15
N ALA A 21 -17.91 -36.04 -20.41
CA ALA A 21 -17.24 -34.89 -20.99
C ALA A 21 -18.15 -33.65 -21.01
N ASN A 22 -19.42 -33.82 -21.39
CA ASN A 22 -20.39 -32.73 -21.40
C ASN A 22 -20.72 -32.21 -19.98
N ILE A 23 -20.76 -33.08 -18.97
CA ILE A 23 -20.92 -32.65 -17.57
C ILE A 23 -19.74 -31.80 -17.12
N VAL A 24 -18.50 -32.17 -17.47
CA VAL A 24 -17.30 -31.38 -17.13
C VAL A 24 -17.29 -30.01 -17.82
N ILE A 25 -17.74 -29.95 -19.08
CA ILE A 25 -17.88 -28.68 -19.80
C ILE A 25 -18.97 -27.81 -19.14
N LEU A 26 -20.10 -28.41 -18.79
CA LEU A 26 -21.20 -27.71 -18.13
C LEU A 26 -20.78 -27.16 -16.76
N THR A 27 -20.06 -27.94 -15.95
CA THR A 27 -19.54 -27.47 -14.66
C THR A 27 -18.52 -26.35 -14.83
N ALA A 28 -17.65 -26.42 -15.84
CA ALA A 28 -16.72 -25.34 -16.15
C ALA A 28 -17.44 -24.04 -16.55
N ILE A 29 -18.49 -24.11 -17.38
CA ILE A 29 -19.30 -22.94 -17.78
C ILE A 29 -19.98 -22.30 -16.56
N ILE A 30 -20.58 -23.12 -15.68
CA ILE A 30 -21.20 -22.63 -14.44
C ILE A 30 -20.15 -21.93 -13.55
N LEU A 31 -18.96 -22.51 -13.43
CA LEU A 31 -17.89 -21.96 -12.62
C LEU A 31 -17.39 -20.60 -13.16
N VAL A 32 -17.25 -20.48 -14.49
CA VAL A 32 -16.91 -19.21 -15.14
C VAL A 32 -18.00 -18.16 -14.92
N LEU A 33 -19.28 -18.53 -15.02
CA LEU A 33 -20.40 -17.63 -14.75
C LEU A 33 -20.42 -17.16 -13.28
N LEU A 34 -20.14 -18.06 -12.33
CA LEU A 34 -20.03 -17.71 -10.91
C LEU A 34 -18.89 -16.73 -10.65
N ILE A 35 -17.71 -16.96 -11.24
CA ILE A 35 -16.56 -16.04 -11.14
C ILE A 35 -16.92 -14.67 -11.73
N TRP A 36 -17.63 -14.63 -12.86
CA TRP A 36 -18.06 -13.39 -13.48
C TRP A 36 -19.05 -12.61 -12.62
N ILE A 37 -20.03 -13.28 -12.02
CA ILE A 37 -20.99 -12.68 -11.09
C ILE A 37 -20.27 -12.12 -9.87
N LEU A 38 -19.35 -12.89 -9.26
CA LEU A 38 -18.55 -12.44 -8.11
C LEU A 38 -17.73 -11.20 -8.45
N LYS A 39 -17.03 -11.19 -9.60
CA LYS A 39 -16.26 -10.03 -10.06
C LYS A 39 -17.15 -8.79 -10.25
N SER A 40 -18.34 -8.98 -10.82
CA SER A 40 -19.34 -7.91 -11.01
C SER A 40 -19.86 -7.37 -9.67
N GLN A 41 -20.11 -8.24 -8.69
CA GLN A 41 -20.54 -7.84 -7.35
C GLN A 41 -19.46 -7.06 -6.61
N ILE A 42 -18.19 -7.48 -6.68
CA ILE A 42 -17.05 -6.76 -6.07
C ILE A 42 -16.93 -5.35 -6.64
N VAL A 43 -17.02 -5.20 -7.98
CA VAL A 43 -16.98 -3.86 -8.62
C VAL A 43 -18.14 -2.98 -8.15
N ARG A 44 -19.35 -3.54 -7.99
CA ARG A 44 -20.52 -2.81 -7.49
C ARG A 44 -20.39 -2.44 -6.01
N GLN A 45 -19.83 -3.32 -5.18
CA GLN A 45 -19.58 -3.06 -3.77
C GLN A 45 -18.51 -1.99 -3.58
N ASN A 46 -17.39 -2.07 -4.31
CA ASN A 46 -16.34 -1.05 -4.27
C ASN A 46 -16.87 0.32 -4.71
N ARG A 47 -17.73 0.36 -5.74
CA ARG A 47 -18.37 1.62 -6.16
C ARG A 47 -19.30 2.19 -5.07
N ARG A 48 -20.07 1.35 -4.37
CA ARG A 48 -20.91 1.79 -3.25
C ARG A 48 -20.07 2.29 -2.08
N PHE A 49 -19.05 1.53 -1.69
CA PHE A 49 -18.11 1.90 -0.64
C PHE A 49 -17.42 3.24 -0.92
N LEU A 50 -16.95 3.48 -2.16
CA LEU A 50 -16.38 4.76 -2.56
C LEU A 50 -17.39 5.92 -2.52
N LEU A 51 -18.65 5.67 -2.87
CA LEU A 51 -19.70 6.69 -2.78
C LEU A 51 -20.07 7.00 -1.33
N ASP A 52 -20.07 6.00 -0.45
CA ASP A 52 -20.37 6.15 0.97
C ASP A 52 -19.21 6.86 1.69
N LEU A 53 -17.95 6.50 1.42
CA LEU A 53 -16.78 7.26 1.87
C LEU A 53 -16.81 8.71 1.40
N LYS A 54 -17.22 8.96 0.15
CA LYS A 54 -17.35 10.34 -0.37
C LYS A 54 -18.46 11.13 0.34
N LYS A 55 -19.54 10.46 0.77
CA LYS A 55 -20.61 11.09 1.56
C LYS A 55 -20.17 11.37 2.99
N GLU A 56 -19.52 10.40 3.64
CA GLU A 56 -18.96 10.56 4.98
C GLU A 56 -17.92 11.68 5.02
N TRP A 57 -17.03 11.74 4.02
CA TRP A 57 -16.08 12.83 3.86
C TRP A 57 -16.77 14.19 3.69
N LYS A 58 -17.85 14.25 2.89
CA LYS A 58 -18.62 15.49 2.70
C LYS A 58 -19.34 15.91 3.99
N GLN A 59 -19.87 14.96 4.75
CA GLN A 59 -20.54 15.22 6.03
C GLN A 59 -19.55 15.66 7.11
N GLN A 60 -18.39 15.03 7.20
CA GLN A 60 -17.31 15.46 8.08
C GLN A 60 -16.82 16.86 7.72
N ASN A 61 -16.60 17.16 6.43
CA ASN A 61 -16.24 18.51 6.00
C ASN A 61 -17.32 19.55 6.35
N GLN A 62 -18.60 19.18 6.28
CA GLN A 62 -19.73 20.04 6.67
C GLN A 62 -19.82 20.23 8.20
N GLN A 63 -19.50 19.21 9.00
CA GLN A 63 -19.43 19.32 10.46
C GLN A 63 -18.21 20.12 10.92
N VAL A 64 -17.06 19.95 10.28
CA VAL A 64 -15.87 20.77 10.52
C VAL A 64 -16.13 22.24 10.16
N THR A 65 -16.95 22.53 9.14
CA THR A 65 -17.37 23.93 8.86
C THR A 65 -18.41 24.47 9.84
N GLN A 66 -19.18 23.62 10.53
CA GLN A 66 -20.18 24.06 11.51
C GLN A 66 -19.62 24.24 12.92
N SER A 67 -18.60 23.48 13.31
CA SER A 67 -17.85 23.71 14.56
C SER A 67 -16.92 24.93 14.51
N SER A 68 -16.77 25.57 13.35
CA SER A 68 -16.00 26.81 13.17
C SER A 68 -16.87 28.05 12.87
N VAL A 69 -18.20 28.00 13.08
CA VAL A 69 -19.05 29.20 12.94
C VAL A 69 -18.93 30.08 14.18
N ILE A 70 -17.77 30.71 14.33
CA ILE A 70 -17.64 32.00 15.02
C ILE A 70 -16.91 32.93 14.05
N ALA A 71 -17.67 33.94 13.60
CA ALA A 71 -17.28 35.07 12.76
C ALA A 71 -16.99 34.77 11.26
N PRO A 72 -17.48 35.65 10.35
CA PRO A 72 -17.17 35.55 8.94
C PRO A 72 -15.70 35.93 8.76
N THR A 73 -14.81 34.94 8.75
CA THR A 73 -13.43 35.20 8.36
C THR A 73 -13.35 35.20 6.84
N SER A 74 -12.84 36.33 6.35
CA SER A 74 -12.50 36.58 4.97
C SER A 74 -11.75 35.40 4.35
N SER A 75 -11.84 35.26 3.03
CA SER A 75 -11.09 34.30 2.22
C SER A 75 -9.55 34.29 2.42
N GLY A 76 -9.01 35.14 3.29
CA GLY A 76 -7.63 35.13 3.77
C GLY A 76 -7.32 34.11 4.87
N SER A 77 -8.27 33.73 5.76
CA SER A 77 -7.95 32.84 6.91
C SER A 77 -7.78 31.37 6.52
N LEU A 78 -8.54 30.90 5.52
CA LEU A 78 -8.42 29.55 4.98
C LEU A 78 -7.10 29.37 4.22
N LYS A 79 -6.67 30.40 3.48
CA LYS A 79 -5.39 30.38 2.76
C LYS A 79 -4.20 30.36 3.73
N SER A 80 -4.23 31.15 4.80
CA SER A 80 -3.17 31.15 5.81
C SER A 80 -3.11 29.82 6.57
N SER A 81 -4.26 29.25 6.94
CA SER A 81 -4.33 27.94 7.60
C SER A 81 -3.78 26.80 6.73
N LEU A 82 -4.09 26.79 5.43
CA LEU A 82 -3.54 25.79 4.50
C LEU A 82 -2.03 25.95 4.31
N LEU A 83 -1.53 27.18 4.27
CA LEU A 83 -0.11 27.48 4.15
C LEU A 83 0.66 27.03 5.41
N GLU A 84 0.12 27.28 6.60
CA GLU A 84 0.68 26.80 7.87
C GLU A 84 0.78 25.27 7.91
N GLN A 85 -0.27 24.56 7.48
CA GLN A 85 -0.25 23.09 7.40
C GLN A 85 0.80 22.60 6.40
N LYS A 86 0.92 23.27 5.25
CA LYS A 86 1.95 22.96 4.27
C LYS A 86 3.36 23.11 4.85
N ILE A 87 3.64 24.22 5.55
CA ILE A 87 4.92 24.43 6.23
C ILE A 87 5.21 23.33 7.24
N LEU A 88 4.22 22.98 8.07
CA LEU A 88 4.37 21.97 9.12
C LEU A 88 4.75 20.61 8.52
N VAL A 89 4.09 20.21 7.43
CA VAL A 89 4.38 18.95 6.72
C VAL A 89 5.81 18.94 6.19
N TYR A 90 6.22 19.98 5.47
CA TYR A 90 7.57 20.08 4.93
C TYR A 90 8.63 20.13 6.03
N GLN A 91 8.37 20.84 7.13
CA GLN A 91 9.27 20.87 8.29
C GLN A 91 9.40 19.49 8.94
N THR A 92 8.31 18.73 9.05
CA THR A 92 8.33 17.37 9.59
C THR A 92 9.19 16.45 8.72
N LEU A 93 9.04 16.52 7.40
CA LEU A 93 9.83 15.74 6.45
C LEU A 93 11.32 16.12 6.47
N VAL A 94 11.63 17.41 6.52
CA VAL A 94 13.02 17.91 6.64
C VAL A 94 13.65 17.49 7.97
N ASN A 95 12.91 17.55 9.08
CA ASN A 95 13.40 17.10 10.38
C ASN A 95 13.74 15.61 10.35
N LEU A 96 12.86 14.78 9.77
CA LEU A 96 13.09 13.35 9.62
C LEU A 96 14.30 13.06 8.71
N LYS A 97 14.48 13.83 7.63
CA LYS A 97 15.68 13.77 6.77
C LYS A 97 16.94 14.06 7.58
N ASN A 98 16.92 15.10 8.40
CA ASN A 98 18.06 15.48 9.23
C ASN A 98 18.39 14.42 10.29
N GLU A 99 17.38 13.80 10.89
CA GLU A 99 17.56 12.69 11.83
C GLU A 99 18.25 11.51 11.13
N MET A 100 17.73 11.09 9.97
CA MET A 100 18.32 10.03 9.16
C MET A 100 19.79 10.33 8.79
N ILE A 101 20.10 11.55 8.36
CA ILE A 101 21.47 11.96 8.00
C ILE A 101 22.37 11.96 9.23
N THR A 102 21.90 12.46 10.37
CA THR A 102 22.66 12.52 11.63
C THR A 102 23.01 11.11 12.09
N GLU A 103 22.06 10.18 12.03
CA GLU A 103 22.31 8.78 12.34
C GLU A 103 23.28 8.14 11.34
N GLN A 104 23.11 8.40 10.03
CA GLN A 104 24.04 7.89 9.04
C GLN A 104 25.48 8.36 9.28
N GLN A 105 25.66 9.62 9.67
CA GLN A 105 26.97 10.21 9.98
C GLN A 105 27.57 9.66 11.28
N SER A 106 26.74 9.36 12.28
CA SER A 106 27.22 8.77 13.54
C SER A 106 27.72 7.33 13.38
N LEU A 107 27.24 6.61 12.36
CA LEU A 107 27.61 5.23 12.06
C LEU A 107 28.90 5.09 11.23
N SER A 108 29.54 6.20 10.83
CA SER A 108 30.79 6.24 10.05
C SER A 108 30.81 5.27 8.85
N GLU A 109 31.79 4.39 8.69
CA GLU A 109 32.06 3.65 7.43
C GLU A 109 30.91 2.75 6.91
N ASN A 110 29.97 2.34 7.77
CA ASN A 110 28.93 1.37 7.40
C ASN A 110 27.59 2.00 6.95
N GLY A 111 27.41 3.32 7.13
CA GLY A 111 26.14 3.98 6.86
C GLY A 111 24.95 3.37 7.62
N LEU A 112 23.73 3.66 7.17
CA LEU A 112 22.52 3.05 7.74
C LEU A 112 22.42 1.59 7.32
N THR A 113 22.12 0.72 8.29
CA THR A 113 21.73 -0.68 8.00
C THR A 113 20.43 -0.70 7.20
N ALA A 114 20.22 -1.73 6.37
CA ALA A 114 19.00 -1.85 5.57
C ALA A 114 17.72 -1.82 6.42
N LYS A 115 17.79 -2.36 7.64
CA LYS A 115 16.70 -2.33 8.63
C LYS A 115 16.41 -0.91 9.14
N ARG A 116 17.43 -0.13 9.48
CA ARG A 116 17.25 1.27 9.90
C ARG A 116 16.81 2.16 8.75
N TYR A 117 17.35 1.95 7.55
CA TYR A 117 16.86 2.63 6.35
C TYR A 117 15.36 2.36 6.11
N TYR A 118 14.93 1.10 6.22
CA TYR A 118 13.52 0.74 6.04
C TYR A 118 12.60 1.35 7.13
N HIS A 119 13.09 1.51 8.37
CA HIS A 119 12.40 2.26 9.41
C HIS A 119 12.10 3.70 8.96
N TYR A 120 13.13 4.46 8.56
CA TYR A 120 12.94 5.83 8.06
C TYR A 120 12.02 5.86 6.85
N PHE A 121 12.17 4.93 5.91
CA PHE A 121 11.29 4.82 4.76
C PHE A 121 9.81 4.67 5.16
N LYS A 122 9.50 3.83 6.17
CA LYS A 122 8.14 3.70 6.71
C LYS A 122 7.63 5.02 7.28
N GLU A 123 8.44 5.74 8.04
CA GLU A 123 8.04 7.03 8.63
C GLU A 123 7.78 8.10 7.57
N PHE A 124 8.65 8.22 6.58
CA PHE A 124 8.44 9.11 5.42
C PHE A 124 7.14 8.75 4.70
N ARG A 125 6.93 7.46 4.45
CA ARG A 125 5.71 6.97 3.80
C ARG A 125 4.47 7.34 4.59
N ASP A 126 4.49 7.15 5.90
CA ASP A 126 3.34 7.44 6.73
C ASP A 126 3.04 8.95 6.72
N ILE A 127 4.04 9.82 6.83
CA ILE A 127 3.84 11.27 6.74
C ILE A 127 3.27 11.66 5.37
N VAL A 128 3.87 11.17 4.28
CA VAL A 128 3.47 11.51 2.91
C VAL A 128 2.05 11.04 2.62
N ILE A 129 1.69 9.80 2.97
CA ILE A 129 0.35 9.26 2.74
C ILE A 129 -0.72 10.09 3.46
N HIS A 130 -0.45 10.51 4.70
CA HIS A 130 -1.41 11.30 5.48
C HIS A 130 -1.43 12.78 5.09
N SER A 131 -0.43 13.25 4.34
CA SER A 131 -0.23 14.67 4.03
C SER A 131 -0.16 14.99 2.53
N ARG A 132 -0.58 14.06 1.65
CA ARG A 132 -0.47 14.20 0.17
C ARG A 132 -1.01 15.52 -0.37
N PHE A 133 -2.10 16.02 0.21
CA PHE A 133 -2.74 17.28 -0.22
C PHE A 133 -1.86 18.53 -0.02
N TYR A 134 -0.87 18.46 0.86
CA TYR A 134 0.01 19.58 1.19
C TYR A 134 1.33 19.56 0.41
N LEU A 135 1.65 18.46 -0.27
CA LEU A 135 2.86 18.32 -1.07
C LEU A 135 2.70 18.96 -2.45
N ALA A 136 3.81 19.41 -3.03
CA ALA A 136 3.86 19.77 -4.44
C ALA A 136 3.53 18.56 -5.31
N SER A 137 2.83 18.80 -6.43
CA SER A 137 2.35 17.73 -7.31
C SER A 137 3.49 16.87 -7.87
N GLU A 138 4.64 17.47 -8.16
CA GLU A 138 5.81 16.75 -8.70
C GLU A 138 6.41 15.83 -7.62
N THR A 139 6.56 16.34 -6.40
CA THR A 139 7.11 15.60 -5.25
C THR A 139 6.19 14.44 -4.83
N GLU A 140 4.88 14.66 -4.84
CA GLU A 140 3.86 13.63 -4.60
C GLU A 140 3.87 12.55 -5.69
N PHE A 141 4.05 12.95 -6.95
CA PHE A 141 4.15 12.04 -8.08
C PHE A 141 5.41 11.16 -7.99
N THR A 142 6.58 11.76 -7.73
CA THR A 142 7.85 11.04 -7.55
C THR A 142 7.75 10.02 -6.42
N PHE A 143 7.15 10.41 -5.28
CA PHE A 143 6.92 9.49 -4.18
C PHE A 143 5.98 8.33 -4.57
N SER A 144 4.92 8.62 -5.30
CA SER A 144 3.97 7.61 -5.79
C SER A 144 4.64 6.60 -6.71
N GLN A 145 5.53 7.06 -7.60
CA GLN A 145 6.29 6.20 -8.49
C GLN A 145 7.25 5.30 -7.70
N MET A 146 8.00 5.86 -6.75
CA MET A 146 8.88 5.09 -5.86
C MET A 146 8.12 3.99 -5.10
N MET A 147 6.93 4.31 -4.59
CA MET A 147 6.06 3.35 -3.90
C MET A 147 5.56 2.24 -4.83
N GLN A 148 5.25 2.57 -6.08
CA GLN A 148 4.82 1.59 -7.09
C GLN A 148 5.96 0.65 -7.46
N ASP A 149 7.15 1.19 -7.70
CA ASP A 149 8.35 0.42 -8.08
C ASP A 149 8.79 -0.51 -6.94
N SER A 150 8.65 -0.06 -5.69
CA SER A 150 9.01 -0.82 -4.49
C SER A 150 7.90 -1.75 -3.97
N ALA A 151 6.70 -1.71 -4.55
CA ALA A 151 5.53 -2.43 -4.02
C ALA A 151 5.76 -3.95 -3.83
N PRO A 152 6.40 -4.68 -4.77
CA PRO A 152 6.63 -6.12 -4.59
C PRO A 152 7.53 -6.44 -3.39
N GLN A 153 8.60 -5.66 -3.17
CA GLN A 153 9.53 -5.83 -2.06
C GLN A 153 8.86 -5.47 -0.74
N LEU A 154 8.12 -4.36 -0.70
CA LEU A 154 7.37 -3.93 0.50
C LEU A 154 6.32 -4.97 0.91
N LEU A 155 5.65 -5.60 -0.06
CA LEU A 155 4.70 -6.68 0.22
C LEU A 155 5.40 -7.90 0.83
N LYS A 156 6.58 -8.28 0.30
CA LYS A 156 7.38 -9.37 0.85
C LYS A 156 7.85 -9.07 2.28
N ILE A 157 8.35 -7.86 2.54
CA ILE A 157 8.78 -7.45 3.89
C ILE A 157 7.59 -7.53 4.86
N LYS A 158 6.43 -7.00 4.47
CA LYS A 158 5.22 -7.07 5.30
C LYS A 158 4.79 -8.51 5.59
N HIS A 159 4.92 -9.41 4.63
CA HIS A 159 4.60 -10.82 4.85
C HIS A 159 5.54 -11.44 5.90
N LEU A 160 6.84 -11.19 5.79
CA LEU A 160 7.84 -11.65 6.76
C LEU A 160 7.60 -11.04 8.15
N GLU A 161 7.26 -9.75 8.24
CA GLU A 161 6.86 -9.10 9.52
C GLU A 161 5.69 -9.84 10.19
N ASN A 162 4.69 -10.26 9.41
CA ASN A 162 3.56 -11.03 9.94
C ASN A 162 3.96 -12.44 10.37
N GLU A 163 4.79 -13.14 9.58
CA GLU A 163 5.28 -14.48 9.94
C GLU A 163 6.11 -14.43 11.22
N PHE A 164 6.91 -13.38 11.43
CA PHE A 164 7.60 -13.14 12.70
C PHE A 164 6.63 -12.95 13.86
N ALA A 165 5.60 -12.13 13.68
CA ALA A 165 4.62 -11.87 14.72
C ALA A 165 3.87 -13.16 15.10
N GLU A 166 3.51 -14.00 14.13
CA GLU A 166 2.88 -15.29 14.35
C GLU A 166 3.82 -16.26 15.10
N GLN A 167 5.08 -16.37 14.68
CA GLN A 167 6.10 -17.23 15.30
C GLN A 167 6.43 -16.83 16.74
N ALA A 168 6.39 -15.53 17.06
CA ALA A 168 6.64 -15.02 18.40
C ALA A 168 5.54 -15.39 19.41
N THR A 169 4.34 -15.77 18.95
CA THR A 169 3.21 -16.13 19.81
C THR A 169 3.11 -17.62 20.13
N LEU A 170 3.91 -18.47 19.47
CA LEU A 170 3.85 -19.92 19.63
C LEU A 170 4.74 -20.39 20.82
N PRO A 171 4.22 -21.25 21.72
CA PRO A 171 5.02 -21.81 22.80
C PRO A 171 5.97 -22.87 22.21
N SER A 172 7.28 -22.64 22.32
CA SER A 172 8.38 -23.32 21.61
C SER A 172 8.55 -22.90 20.15
N THR A 173 9.02 -21.68 19.93
CA THR A 173 9.54 -21.25 18.62
C THR A 173 10.69 -22.16 18.22
N ASP A 174 10.56 -22.84 17.08
CA ASP A 174 11.67 -23.56 16.46
C ASP A 174 12.75 -22.52 16.10
N ARG A 175 13.86 -22.52 16.85
CA ARG A 175 14.96 -21.57 16.67
C ARG A 175 15.46 -21.57 15.23
N TYR A 176 15.46 -22.72 14.57
CA TYR A 176 15.89 -22.85 13.19
C TYR A 176 14.92 -22.17 12.20
N ALA A 177 13.62 -22.29 12.45
CA ALA A 177 12.61 -21.59 11.64
C ALA A 177 12.72 -20.07 11.79
N LEU A 178 12.95 -19.58 13.01
CA LEU A 178 13.17 -18.15 13.27
C LEU A 178 14.45 -17.62 12.61
N GLU A 179 15.56 -18.35 12.71
CA GLU A 179 16.83 -17.98 12.07
C GLU A 179 16.67 -17.87 10.55
N LYS A 180 15.97 -18.82 9.92
CA LYS A 180 15.69 -18.78 8.49
C LYS A 180 14.83 -17.59 8.07
N LEU A 181 13.86 -17.19 8.90
CA LEU A 181 13.06 -15.99 8.66
C LEU A 181 13.92 -14.71 8.75
N ILE A 182 14.86 -14.65 9.70
CA ILE A 182 15.79 -13.52 9.87
C ILE A 182 16.70 -13.38 8.65
N GLU A 183 17.24 -14.50 8.15
CA GLU A 183 18.05 -14.49 6.93
C GLU A 183 17.25 -13.99 5.72
N GLN A 184 16.01 -14.48 5.56
CA GLN A 184 15.12 -14.04 4.47
C GLN A 184 14.79 -12.56 4.57
N GLU A 185 14.43 -12.07 5.76
CA GLU A 185 14.16 -10.65 6.00
C GLU A 185 15.38 -9.79 5.66
N THR A 186 16.56 -10.21 6.10
CA THR A 186 17.82 -9.49 5.85
C THR A 186 18.07 -9.34 4.36
N VAL A 187 17.96 -10.42 3.58
CA VAL A 187 18.18 -10.39 2.12
C VAL A 187 17.16 -9.47 1.42
N VAL A 188 15.89 -9.54 1.82
CA VAL A 188 14.83 -8.73 1.20
C VAL A 188 15.02 -7.25 1.55
N LEU A 189 15.37 -6.92 2.80
CA LEU A 189 15.65 -5.56 3.24
C LEU A 189 16.86 -4.97 2.54
N GLU A 190 17.95 -5.73 2.36
CA GLU A 190 19.13 -5.28 1.63
C GLU A 190 18.82 -5.00 0.16
N THR A 191 18.07 -5.91 -0.47
CA THR A 191 17.60 -5.73 -1.85
C THR A 191 16.74 -4.47 -1.97
N PHE A 192 15.82 -4.26 -1.03
CA PHE A 192 14.98 -3.06 -0.98
C PHE A 192 15.82 -1.79 -0.80
N HIS A 193 16.77 -1.80 0.13
CA HIS A 193 17.66 -0.67 0.40
C HIS A 193 18.47 -0.31 -0.86
N GLN A 194 19.09 -1.28 -1.53
CA GLN A 194 19.87 -1.04 -2.75
C GLN A 194 19.02 -0.44 -3.88
N ASN A 195 17.79 -0.94 -4.07
CA ASN A 195 16.94 -0.51 -5.17
C ASN A 195 16.29 0.86 -4.93
N SER A 196 15.87 1.14 -3.69
CA SER A 196 15.09 2.34 -3.36
C SER A 196 15.95 3.54 -2.97
N ARG A 197 17.20 3.35 -2.54
CA ARG A 197 18.04 4.42 -1.97
C ARG A 197 18.18 5.63 -2.89
N VAL A 198 18.45 5.42 -4.18
CA VAL A 198 18.66 6.53 -5.12
C VAL A 198 17.38 7.35 -5.30
N GLN A 199 16.24 6.67 -5.45
CA GLN A 199 14.92 7.30 -5.59
C GLN A 199 14.55 8.07 -4.33
N MET A 200 14.85 7.50 -3.16
CA MET A 200 14.61 8.13 -1.88
C MET A 200 15.45 9.40 -1.69
N ILE A 201 16.75 9.36 -2.02
CA ILE A 201 17.60 10.55 -1.98
C ILE A 201 17.03 11.66 -2.87
N HIS A 202 16.66 11.30 -4.11
CA HIS A 202 16.05 12.26 -5.03
C HIS A 202 14.75 12.87 -4.48
N PHE A 203 13.86 12.05 -3.91
CA PHE A 203 12.66 12.53 -3.24
C PHE A 203 12.97 13.52 -2.11
N LEU A 204 13.96 13.21 -1.27
CA LEU A 204 14.37 14.07 -0.16
C LEU A 204 15.00 15.38 -0.62
N ASP A 205 15.62 15.43 -1.79
CA ASP A 205 16.15 16.67 -2.35
C ASP A 205 15.03 17.55 -2.91
N MET A 206 14.01 16.96 -3.53
CA MET A 206 12.81 17.70 -3.94
C MET A 206 12.07 18.33 -2.75
N ILE A 207 12.06 17.64 -1.60
CA ILE A 207 11.49 18.17 -0.35
C ILE A 207 12.24 19.41 0.14
N ASP A 208 13.57 19.41 0.07
CA ASP A 208 14.36 20.58 0.46
C ASP A 208 14.11 21.77 -0.48
N ASP A 209 14.07 21.51 -1.79
CA ASP A 209 13.80 22.53 -2.80
C ASP A 209 12.41 23.16 -2.61
N ASP A 210 11.38 22.34 -2.38
CA ASP A 210 10.04 22.80 -2.11
C ASP A 210 9.92 23.56 -0.79
N ALA A 211 10.61 23.11 0.26
CA ALA A 211 10.68 23.82 1.53
C ALA A 211 11.36 25.19 1.37
N ALA A 212 12.41 25.28 0.55
CA ALA A 212 13.07 26.54 0.24
C ALA A 212 12.13 27.50 -0.52
N LYS A 213 11.41 27.00 -1.54
CA LYS A 213 10.39 27.77 -2.27
C LYS A 213 9.30 28.30 -1.33
N LEU A 214 8.80 27.45 -0.43
CA LEU A 214 7.80 27.85 0.57
C LEU A 214 8.29 28.97 1.49
N ARG A 215 9.54 28.92 1.94
CA ARG A 215 10.14 29.99 2.75
C ARG A 215 10.25 31.29 1.96
N THR A 216 10.55 31.23 0.67
CA THR A 216 10.56 32.43 -0.17
C THR A 216 9.16 33.01 -0.37
N GLU A 217 8.13 32.17 -0.58
CA GLU A 217 6.73 32.60 -0.71
C GLU A 217 6.19 33.30 0.55
N LEU A 218 6.71 32.98 1.74
CA LEU A 218 6.32 33.59 3.01
C LEU A 218 6.98 34.95 3.29
N ASN A 219 8.12 35.24 2.66
CA ASN A 219 8.87 36.47 2.84
C ASN A 219 8.45 37.58 1.86
N PHE A 220 7.41 37.34 1.06
CA PHE A 220 6.77 38.26 0.11
C PHE A 220 5.36 38.63 0.57
#